data_AF-A0A4P7HDG8-F1
#
_entry.id   AF-A0A4P7HDG8-F1
#
_cell.length_a   1.000
_cell.length_b   1.000
_cell.length_c   1.000
_cell.angle_alpha   90.00
_cell.angle_beta   90.00
_cell.angle_gamma   90.00
#
_symmetry.space_group_name_H-M   'P 1'
#
loop_
_entity.id
_entity.type
_entity.pdbx_description
1 polymer ?
#
loop_
_entity_poly.entity_id
_entity_poly.type
_entity_poly.pdbx_seq_one_letter_code
_entity_poly.pdbx_strand_id
1 'polypeptide(L)'
;MEYAAGYSEGTDKPRIAGVPLSHVSIEVGHLRMADLDSGDDWIREQFRKVVPLVTWFTDAAKVEFGPQARVSTCLLVDDYFRADTDPRDVLGRLLGCAEDKGLTIDYLGREAGCAVVPATAETSEIELAQSVRARIVPSPARGATGRRPPTDQSGWLCNGTRASDEPAQAMHNDPYQPPEEFGSPTHSIFLDVELWREAPRKQQGSNELSIAWSLPFLTSIWQLLRLGLLRFHGRPVVEPQLWDRQQPWPASWSALPAVLKLNPRAKPFAAYRSLSVLPVRYLEVENAVRLILEHIRLDDEVVEQLVRRAAQEQVSLPRRSIERLNYHLVDGR
;
A
#
# COMPACT_ATOMS: atom_id res chain seq x y z
N MET A 1 16.71 17.87 -4.89
CA MET A 1 16.55 18.66 -3.66
C MET A 1 17.30 17.87 -2.61
N GLU A 2 18.47 18.33 -2.21
CA GLU A 2 19.42 17.58 -1.38
C GLU A 2 18.86 17.42 0.04
N TYR A 3 18.61 16.18 0.47
CA TYR A 3 18.26 15.87 1.85
C TYR A 3 19.54 15.84 2.68
N ALA A 4 20.06 17.01 3.04
CA ALA A 4 21.21 17.13 3.91
C ALA A 4 20.87 16.63 5.32
N ALA A 5 21.23 15.39 5.62
CA ALA A 5 21.31 14.90 6.99
C ALA A 5 22.53 15.54 7.65
N GLY A 6 22.33 16.67 8.32
CA GLY A 6 23.39 17.34 9.09
C GLY A 6 23.63 16.64 10.43
N TYR A 7 24.86 16.18 10.65
CA TYR A 7 25.36 15.72 11.94
C TYR A 7 25.83 16.93 12.76
N SER A 8 25.35 17.07 13.99
CA SER A 8 25.92 18.01 14.97
C SER A 8 25.99 17.32 16.34
N GLU A 9 27.19 17.21 16.90
CA GLU A 9 27.41 16.72 18.27
C GLU A 9 26.73 17.66 19.26
N GLY A 10 25.59 17.25 19.82
CA GLY A 10 24.86 18.04 20.81
C GLY A 10 23.46 17.53 21.17
N THR A 11 22.79 16.77 20.30
CA THR A 11 21.52 16.11 20.61
C THR A 11 21.38 14.82 19.83
N ASP A 12 21.46 13.68 20.50
CA ASP A 12 21.35 12.32 19.94
C ASP A 12 19.89 11.97 19.57
N LYS A 13 19.35 12.69 18.58
CA LYS A 13 18.10 12.32 17.92
C LYS A 13 18.32 12.36 16.40
N PRO A 14 18.33 11.20 15.72
CA PRO A 14 18.36 11.20 14.26
C PRO A 14 17.17 12.02 13.74
N ARG A 15 17.44 13.10 12.99
CA ARG A 15 16.37 13.95 12.45
C ARG A 15 15.56 13.16 11.43
N ILE A 16 14.27 12.97 11.72
CA ILE A 16 13.34 12.35 10.77
C ILE A 16 13.10 13.29 9.59
N ALA A 17 13.49 12.84 8.39
CA ALA A 17 13.30 13.59 7.17
C ALA A 17 11.79 13.74 6.84
N GLY A 18 11.39 14.95 6.48
CA GLY A 18 10.06 15.20 5.92
C GLY A 18 9.98 14.76 4.46
N VAL A 19 8.80 14.31 4.03
CA VAL A 19 8.49 14.06 2.62
C VAL A 19 7.60 15.18 2.07
N PRO A 20 7.71 15.58 0.79
CA PRO A 20 6.75 16.47 0.17
C PRO A 20 5.35 15.85 0.16
N LEU A 21 4.30 16.65 0.41
CA LEU A 21 2.92 16.15 0.52
C LEU A 21 1.95 16.87 -0.42
N SER A 22 1.13 16.09 -1.11
CA SER A 22 -0.13 16.52 -1.72
C SER A 22 -1.24 16.54 -0.66
N HIS A 23 -2.37 17.19 -0.94
CA HIS A 23 -3.56 17.02 -0.11
C HIS A 23 -4.18 15.64 -0.34
N VAL A 24 -4.28 15.22 -1.60
CA VAL A 24 -4.85 13.93 -2.00
C VAL A 24 -3.95 13.23 -3.00
N SER A 25 -3.65 11.96 -2.75
CA SER A 25 -3.12 11.03 -3.74
C SER A 25 -4.28 10.19 -4.25
N ILE A 26 -4.54 10.15 -5.55
CA ILE A 26 -5.63 9.37 -6.17
C ILE A 26 -5.03 8.18 -6.91
N GLU A 27 -5.37 6.97 -6.49
CA GLU A 27 -5.05 5.76 -7.24
C GLU A 27 -6.12 5.52 -8.28
N VAL A 28 -5.70 5.59 -9.55
CA VAL A 28 -6.57 5.53 -10.73
C VAL A 28 -6.71 4.10 -11.27
N GLY A 29 -6.01 3.15 -10.64
CA GLY A 29 -6.11 1.73 -10.93
C GLY A 29 -5.04 0.92 -10.22
N HIS A 30 -5.42 -0.31 -9.88
CA HIS A 30 -4.55 -1.37 -9.41
C HIS A 30 -4.73 -2.53 -10.40
N LEU A 31 -3.74 -2.76 -11.26
CA LEU A 31 -3.86 -3.69 -12.38
C LEU A 31 -3.01 -4.92 -12.14
N ARG A 32 -3.66 -6.09 -12.21
CA ARG A 32 -2.99 -7.39 -12.23
C ARG A 32 -2.44 -7.67 -13.61
N MET A 33 -1.38 -8.49 -13.73
CA MET A 33 -0.92 -8.91 -15.06
C MET A 33 -2.01 -9.60 -15.87
N ALA A 34 -2.89 -10.38 -15.23
CA ALA A 34 -4.05 -10.99 -15.91
C ALA A 34 -5.04 -9.93 -16.47
N ASP A 35 -5.13 -8.77 -15.83
CA ASP A 35 -5.95 -7.66 -16.32
C ASP A 35 -5.29 -7.03 -17.57
N LEU A 36 -3.96 -6.97 -17.61
CA LEU A 36 -3.18 -6.47 -18.76
C LEU A 36 -3.19 -7.44 -19.96
N ASP A 37 -3.36 -8.74 -19.70
CA ASP A 37 -3.53 -9.78 -20.73
C ASP A 37 -4.90 -9.69 -21.43
N SER A 38 -5.88 -9.00 -20.85
CA SER A 38 -7.23 -8.86 -21.40
C SER A 38 -7.32 -7.93 -22.63
N GLY A 39 -6.20 -7.28 -22.99
CA GLY A 39 -6.07 -6.44 -24.19
C GLY A 39 -6.45 -4.97 -23.98
N ASP A 40 -6.07 -4.16 -24.96
CA ASP A 40 -6.08 -2.70 -24.88
C ASP A 40 -7.48 -2.12 -24.73
N ASP A 41 -8.48 -2.74 -25.37
CA ASP A 41 -9.86 -2.27 -25.31
C ASP A 41 -10.44 -2.37 -23.91
N TRP A 42 -10.10 -3.43 -23.17
CA TRP A 42 -10.48 -3.56 -21.77
C TRP A 42 -9.83 -2.46 -20.93
N ILE A 43 -8.52 -2.21 -21.10
CA ILE A 43 -7.79 -1.15 -20.38
C ILE A 43 -8.40 0.23 -20.66
N ARG A 44 -8.66 0.53 -21.94
CA ARG A 44 -9.32 1.76 -22.40
C ARG A 44 -10.69 1.95 -21.76
N GLU A 45 -11.48 0.88 -21.64
CA GLU A 45 -12.79 0.94 -21.01
C GLU A 45 -12.69 1.21 -19.51
N GLN A 46 -11.75 0.58 -18.79
CA GLN A 46 -11.51 0.90 -17.38
C GLN A 46 -11.13 2.37 -17.19
N PHE A 47 -10.19 2.89 -18.00
CA PHE A 47 -9.80 4.30 -17.90
C PHE A 47 -10.92 5.26 -18.26
N ARG A 48 -11.77 4.92 -19.25
CA ARG A 48 -12.97 5.71 -19.57
C ARG A 48 -13.90 5.88 -18.36
N LYS A 49 -14.06 4.84 -17.53
CA LYS A 49 -14.86 4.89 -16.28
C LYS A 49 -14.19 5.75 -15.20
N VAL A 50 -12.85 5.71 -15.11
CA VAL A 50 -12.08 6.38 -14.05
C VAL A 50 -11.91 7.89 -14.29
N VAL A 51 -11.74 8.33 -15.54
CA VAL A 51 -11.52 9.75 -15.89
C VAL A 51 -12.52 10.71 -15.24
N PRO A 52 -13.86 10.53 -15.37
CA PRO A 52 -14.81 11.47 -14.77
C PRO A 52 -14.73 11.50 -13.23
N LEU A 53 -14.36 10.38 -12.61
CA LEU A 53 -14.17 10.30 -11.16
C LEU A 53 -12.94 11.09 -10.74
N VAL A 54 -11.81 10.95 -11.45
CA VAL A 54 -10.58 11.72 -11.14
C VAL A 54 -10.85 13.21 -11.24
N THR A 55 -11.59 13.66 -12.26
CA THR A 55 -12.01 15.07 -12.37
C THR A 55 -12.83 15.49 -11.16
N TRP A 56 -13.86 14.71 -10.81
CA TRP A 56 -14.73 15.01 -9.68
C TRP A 56 -13.96 15.10 -8.36
N PHE A 57 -13.11 14.12 -8.05
CA PHE A 57 -12.32 14.10 -6.82
C PHE A 57 -11.28 15.21 -6.77
N THR A 58 -10.72 15.59 -7.93
CA THR A 58 -9.81 16.75 -8.02
C THR A 58 -10.54 18.05 -7.70
N ASP A 59 -11.76 18.23 -8.21
CA ASP A 59 -12.56 19.41 -7.93
C ASP A 59 -13.09 19.42 -6.48
N ALA A 60 -13.49 18.27 -5.94
CA ALA A 60 -13.83 18.12 -4.52
C ALA A 60 -12.64 18.52 -3.62
N ALA A 61 -11.42 18.11 -3.96
CA ALA A 61 -10.22 18.52 -3.24
C ALA A 61 -9.97 20.05 -3.33
N LYS A 62 -10.30 20.71 -4.45
CA LYS A 62 -10.21 22.17 -4.55
C LYS A 62 -11.28 22.89 -3.73
N VAL A 63 -12.47 22.30 -3.61
CA VAL A 63 -13.53 22.83 -2.75
C VAL A 63 -13.11 22.72 -1.28
N GLU A 64 -12.52 21.60 -0.87
CA GLU A 64 -12.10 21.37 0.52
C GLU A 64 -10.83 22.15 0.90
N PHE A 65 -9.80 22.12 0.05
CA PHE A 65 -8.46 22.65 0.36
C PHE A 65 -8.12 23.95 -0.39
N GLY A 66 -9.09 24.53 -1.10
CA GLY A 66 -8.92 25.73 -1.90
C GLY A 66 -8.35 25.49 -3.31
N PRO A 67 -8.30 26.54 -4.16
CA PRO A 67 -7.97 26.42 -5.58
C PRO A 67 -6.54 25.92 -5.86
N GLN A 68 -5.64 25.99 -4.87
CA GLN A 68 -4.26 25.51 -4.95
C GLN A 68 -4.12 24.06 -4.43
N ALA A 69 -5.22 23.32 -4.31
CA ALA A 69 -5.20 21.96 -3.85
C ALA A 69 -4.20 21.11 -4.65
N ARG A 70 -3.28 20.46 -3.94
CA ARG A 70 -2.29 19.57 -4.53
C ARG A 70 -2.90 18.17 -4.62
N VAL A 71 -3.17 17.74 -5.83
CA VAL A 71 -3.67 16.40 -6.13
C VAL A 71 -2.65 15.71 -7.05
N SER A 72 -2.31 14.48 -6.73
CA SER A 72 -1.48 13.60 -7.58
C SER A 72 -2.24 12.35 -7.95
N THR A 73 -1.95 11.77 -9.12
CA THR A 73 -2.51 10.48 -9.53
C THR A 73 -1.46 9.37 -9.52
N CYS A 74 -1.85 8.15 -9.17
CA CYS A 74 -0.96 7.00 -9.25
C CYS A 74 -1.67 5.77 -9.80
N LEU A 75 -0.92 4.91 -10.47
CA LEU A 75 -1.36 3.58 -10.88
C LEU A 75 -0.43 2.55 -10.22
N LEU A 76 -0.98 1.49 -9.65
CA LEU A 76 -0.22 0.36 -9.15
C LEU A 76 -0.31 -0.81 -10.14
N VAL A 77 0.85 -1.38 -10.49
CA VAL A 77 0.93 -2.61 -11.29
C VAL A 77 1.43 -3.74 -10.40
N ASP A 78 0.68 -4.84 -10.39
CA ASP A 78 1.06 -6.07 -9.71
C ASP A 78 2.04 -6.86 -10.58
N ASP A 79 3.32 -6.58 -10.37
CA ASP A 79 4.44 -7.34 -10.90
C ASP A 79 5.06 -8.29 -9.85
N TYR A 80 4.46 -8.38 -8.66
CA TYR A 80 4.93 -9.24 -7.58
C TYR A 80 4.47 -10.69 -7.79
N PHE A 81 3.19 -10.89 -8.10
CA PHE A 81 2.62 -12.22 -8.29
C PHE A 81 2.91 -12.79 -9.69
N ARG A 82 3.17 -11.91 -10.67
CA ARG A 82 3.54 -12.25 -12.04
C ARG A 82 4.59 -11.29 -12.61
N ALA A 83 5.85 -11.70 -12.56
CA ALA A 83 6.97 -10.98 -13.17
C ALA A 83 7.43 -11.60 -14.51
N ASP A 84 6.66 -12.55 -15.06
CA ASP A 84 6.97 -13.28 -16.30
C ASP A 84 6.66 -12.50 -17.58
N THR A 85 6.09 -11.30 -17.45
CA THR A 85 5.79 -10.40 -18.56
C THR A 85 6.95 -9.45 -18.86
N ASP A 86 7.04 -8.98 -20.11
CA ASP A 86 8.02 -7.96 -20.49
C ASP A 86 7.44 -6.55 -20.27
N PRO A 87 8.01 -5.72 -19.38
CA PRO A 87 7.53 -4.36 -19.16
C PRO A 87 7.61 -3.48 -20.43
N ARG A 88 8.46 -3.81 -21.42
CA ARG A 88 8.50 -3.10 -22.71
C ARG A 88 7.20 -3.26 -23.49
N ASP A 89 6.58 -4.43 -23.42
CA ASP A 89 5.33 -4.74 -24.11
C ASP A 89 4.11 -4.21 -23.33
N VAL A 90 4.23 -4.13 -22.01
CA VAL A 90 3.14 -3.72 -21.11
C VAL A 90 3.05 -2.20 -20.96
N LEU A 91 4.14 -1.53 -20.58
CA LEU A 91 4.09 -0.15 -20.09
C LEU A 91 3.76 0.86 -21.19
N GLY A 92 4.35 0.72 -22.37
CA GLY A 92 4.05 1.61 -23.50
C GLY A 92 2.57 1.57 -23.88
N ARG A 93 2.01 0.36 -23.94
CA ARG A 93 0.61 0.10 -24.28
C ARG A 93 -0.36 0.62 -23.22
N LEU A 94 -0.07 0.35 -21.95
CA LEU A 94 -0.84 0.82 -20.80
C LEU A 94 -0.89 2.36 -20.73
N LEU A 95 0.26 3.03 -20.85
CA LEU A 95 0.34 4.48 -20.79
C LEU A 95 -0.27 5.13 -22.04
N GLY A 96 -0.13 4.52 -23.20
CA GLY A 96 -0.81 4.95 -24.42
C GLY A 96 -2.34 4.89 -24.27
N CYS A 97 -2.89 3.82 -23.69
CA CYS A 97 -4.32 3.73 -23.40
C CYS A 97 -4.80 4.81 -22.42
N ALA A 98 -3.98 5.18 -21.44
CA ALA A 98 -4.31 6.26 -20.50
C ALA A 98 -4.34 7.62 -21.22
N GLU A 99 -3.34 7.90 -22.05
CA GLU A 99 -3.25 9.12 -22.85
C GLU A 99 -4.43 9.23 -23.84
N ASP A 100 -4.78 8.15 -24.54
CA ASP A 100 -5.93 8.07 -25.45
C ASP A 100 -7.26 8.46 -24.78
N LYS A 101 -7.39 8.19 -23.47
CA LYS A 101 -8.59 8.50 -22.68
C LYS A 101 -8.48 9.81 -21.90
N GLY A 102 -7.36 10.51 -22.00
CA GLY A 102 -7.11 11.75 -21.26
C GLY A 102 -6.88 11.52 -19.76
N LEU A 103 -6.53 10.30 -19.35
CA LEU A 103 -6.19 10.00 -17.96
C LEU A 103 -4.72 10.35 -17.70
N THR A 104 -4.49 11.37 -16.88
CA THR A 104 -3.13 11.69 -16.42
C THR A 104 -2.73 10.72 -15.31
N ILE A 105 -1.62 10.00 -15.51
CA ILE A 105 -0.96 9.19 -14.50
C ILE A 105 0.34 9.90 -14.12
N ASP A 106 0.40 10.44 -12.90
CA ASP A 106 1.58 11.15 -12.41
C ASP A 106 2.67 10.17 -11.94
N TYR A 107 2.26 9.07 -11.31
CA TYR A 107 3.14 8.08 -10.73
C TYR A 107 2.74 6.64 -11.10
N LEU A 108 3.73 5.79 -11.32
CA LEU A 108 3.55 4.34 -11.47
C LEU A 108 4.26 3.64 -10.32
N GLY A 109 3.49 2.96 -9.48
CA GLY A 109 4.00 2.08 -8.43
C GLY A 109 4.13 0.65 -8.93
N ARG A 110 5.13 -0.06 -8.42
CA ARG A 110 5.28 -1.51 -8.54
C ARG A 110 4.85 -2.18 -7.25
N GLU A 111 4.01 -3.21 -7.33
CA GLU A 111 3.66 -3.99 -6.14
C GLU A 111 4.89 -4.68 -5.55
N ALA A 112 5.82 -5.17 -6.38
CA ALA A 112 7.09 -5.71 -5.91
C ALA A 112 7.92 -4.66 -5.13
N GLY A 113 7.73 -3.37 -5.43
CA GLY A 113 8.32 -2.25 -4.70
C GLY A 113 7.80 -2.09 -3.26
N CYS A 114 6.65 -2.69 -2.94
CA CYS A 114 6.12 -2.78 -1.58
C CYS A 114 6.76 -3.92 -0.79
N ALA A 115 7.26 -4.95 -1.48
CA ALA A 115 8.05 -6.03 -0.86
C ALA A 115 9.49 -5.57 -0.63
N VAL A 116 10.15 -5.10 -1.70
CA VAL A 116 11.56 -4.71 -1.70
C VAL A 116 11.73 -3.41 -2.48
N VAL A 117 12.32 -2.39 -1.85
CA VAL A 117 12.73 -1.18 -2.54
C VAL A 117 14.14 -1.40 -3.10
N PRO A 118 14.33 -1.38 -4.43
CA PRO A 118 15.62 -1.65 -5.03
C PRO A 118 16.65 -0.59 -4.64
N ALA A 119 17.91 -1.01 -4.56
CA ALA A 119 19.03 -0.11 -4.30
C ALA A 119 19.13 1.00 -5.36
N THR A 120 19.60 2.17 -4.94
CA THR A 120 19.95 3.27 -5.85
C THR A 120 21.44 3.57 -5.74
N ALA A 121 21.95 4.51 -6.55
CA ALA A 121 23.32 4.98 -6.39
C ALA A 121 23.61 5.56 -4.98
N GLU A 122 22.56 5.98 -4.25
CA GLU A 122 22.66 6.68 -2.96
C GLU A 122 22.14 5.85 -1.77
N THR A 123 21.48 4.71 -2.03
CA THR A 123 20.79 3.94 -0.98
C THR A 123 20.93 2.44 -1.20
N SER A 124 21.02 1.70 -0.10
CA SER A 124 20.94 0.24 -0.13
C SER A 124 19.52 -0.23 -0.42
N GLU A 125 19.39 -1.46 -0.90
CA GLU A 125 18.11 -2.14 -0.97
C GLU A 125 17.44 -2.19 0.42
N ILE A 126 16.10 -2.09 0.44
CA ILE A 126 15.30 -2.13 1.66
C ILE A 126 14.27 -3.26 1.52
N GLU A 127 14.39 -4.26 2.39
CA GLU A 127 13.38 -5.30 2.64
C GLU A 127 12.16 -4.67 3.34
N LEU A 128 11.35 -3.96 2.56
CA LEU A 128 10.30 -3.07 3.07
C LEU A 128 9.20 -3.85 3.76
N ALA A 129 8.72 -4.93 3.14
CA ALA A 129 7.68 -5.78 3.73
C ALA A 129 8.16 -6.44 5.03
N GLN A 130 9.41 -6.90 5.09
CA GLN A 130 9.99 -7.43 6.32
C GLN A 130 10.11 -6.34 7.40
N SER A 131 10.50 -5.13 7.02
CA SER A 131 10.60 -3.98 7.93
C SER A 131 9.23 -3.56 8.49
N VAL A 132 8.17 -3.63 7.68
CA VAL A 132 6.80 -3.34 8.12
C VAL A 132 6.23 -4.49 8.96
N ARG A 133 6.54 -5.75 8.61
CA ARG A 133 6.16 -6.93 9.41
C ARG A 133 6.64 -6.80 10.85
N ALA A 134 7.86 -6.32 11.06
CA ALA A 134 8.43 -6.11 12.40
C ALA A 134 7.69 -5.04 13.24
N ARG A 135 6.76 -4.29 12.64
CA ARG A 135 5.94 -3.25 13.30
C ARG A 135 4.52 -3.71 13.57
N ILE A 136 4.16 -4.93 13.20
CA ILE A 136 2.85 -5.49 13.47
C ILE A 136 2.74 -5.79 14.96
N VAL A 137 1.74 -5.22 15.60
CA VAL A 137 1.38 -5.46 16.99
C VAL A 137 0.34 -6.59 16.99
N PRO A 138 0.62 -7.74 17.61
CA PRO A 138 -0.38 -8.78 17.79
C PRO A 138 -1.55 -8.25 18.63
N SER A 139 -2.77 -8.63 18.29
CA SER A 139 -3.96 -8.38 19.11
C SER A 139 -4.46 -9.69 19.70
N PRO A 140 -3.92 -10.13 20.86
CA PRO A 140 -4.38 -11.36 21.50
C PRO A 140 -5.79 -11.17 22.05
N ALA A 141 -6.63 -12.20 21.92
CA ALA A 141 -7.93 -12.25 22.59
C ALA A 141 -7.76 -12.06 24.11
N ARG A 142 -8.77 -11.48 24.77
CA ARG A 142 -8.82 -11.49 26.24
C ARG A 142 -8.85 -12.94 26.73
N GLY A 143 -7.90 -13.32 27.58
CA GLY A 143 -7.76 -14.70 28.06
C GLY A 143 -7.10 -15.65 27.06
N ALA A 144 -6.43 -15.15 26.02
CA ALA A 144 -5.69 -15.97 25.06
C ALA A 144 -4.74 -16.93 25.80
N THR A 145 -4.91 -18.23 25.56
CA THR A 145 -4.15 -19.30 26.21
C THR A 145 -2.82 -19.59 25.51
N GLY A 146 -2.41 -18.77 24.53
CA GLY A 146 -1.24 -19.01 23.68
C GLY A 146 -1.39 -20.16 22.67
N ARG A 147 -2.62 -20.69 22.45
CA ARG A 147 -2.86 -21.80 21.49
C ARG A 147 -2.57 -21.42 20.03
N ARG A 148 -2.78 -20.16 19.66
CA ARG A 148 -2.41 -19.62 18.35
C ARG A 148 -0.98 -19.08 18.41
N PRO A 149 -0.09 -19.45 17.47
CA PRO A 149 1.20 -18.80 17.36
C PRO A 149 1.00 -17.29 17.14
N PRO A 150 1.82 -16.43 17.77
CA PRO A 150 1.82 -14.99 17.53
C PRO A 150 1.78 -14.62 16.04
N THR A 151 1.20 -13.47 15.68
CA THR A 151 1.05 -13.01 14.28
C THR A 151 2.37 -12.99 13.51
N ASP A 152 3.46 -12.62 14.19
CA ASP A 152 4.83 -12.60 13.66
C ASP A 152 5.39 -13.99 13.36
N GLN A 153 4.80 -15.06 13.89
CA GLN A 153 5.18 -16.46 13.64
C GLN A 153 4.23 -17.16 12.68
N SER A 154 2.92 -16.97 12.85
CA SER A 154 1.92 -17.66 12.02
C SER A 154 1.80 -17.07 10.62
N GLY A 155 2.06 -15.78 10.47
CA GLY A 155 1.75 -15.06 9.23
C GLY A 155 0.26 -14.77 9.04
N TRP A 156 -0.56 -14.93 10.08
CA TRP A 156 -2.00 -14.66 10.02
C TRP A 156 -2.40 -13.60 11.06
N LEU A 157 -3.27 -12.67 10.68
CA LEU A 157 -3.84 -11.62 11.53
C LEU A 157 -5.36 -11.74 11.62
N CYS A 158 -5.91 -11.79 12.83
CA CYS A 158 -7.35 -11.78 13.05
C CYS A 158 -7.83 -10.55 13.84
N ASN A 159 -9.11 -10.21 13.70
CA ASN A 159 -9.77 -9.15 14.45
C ASN A 159 -10.63 -9.67 15.61
N GLY A 160 -10.51 -10.94 15.97
CA GLY A 160 -11.47 -11.57 16.88
C GLY A 160 -11.11 -12.98 17.36
N THR A 161 -12.07 -13.59 18.04
CA THR A 161 -12.07 -15.01 18.42
C THR A 161 -12.76 -15.83 17.33
N ARG A 162 -12.14 -16.94 16.91
CA ARG A 162 -12.74 -17.87 15.94
C ARG A 162 -13.91 -18.63 16.56
N ALA A 163 -14.78 -19.14 15.71
CA ALA A 163 -15.82 -20.06 16.13
C ALA A 163 -15.21 -21.33 16.75
N SER A 164 -15.86 -21.89 17.78
CA SER A 164 -15.50 -23.20 18.31
C SER A 164 -16.19 -24.28 17.47
N ASP A 165 -15.49 -24.81 16.46
CA ASP A 165 -15.96 -25.93 15.63
C ASP A 165 -15.10 -27.19 15.84
N GLU A 166 -14.45 -27.30 17.01
CA GLU A 166 -13.65 -28.48 17.31
C GLU A 166 -14.55 -29.69 17.56
N PRO A 167 -14.18 -30.89 17.05
CA PRO A 167 -14.89 -32.10 17.40
C PRO A 167 -14.83 -32.27 18.92
N ALA A 168 -16.00 -32.34 19.55
CA ALA A 168 -16.15 -32.63 20.97
C ALA A 168 -15.16 -33.72 21.37
N GLN A 169 -14.20 -33.40 22.27
CA GLN A 169 -13.52 -34.48 22.98
C GLN A 169 -14.62 -35.33 23.62
N ALA A 170 -14.48 -36.66 23.62
CA ALA A 170 -15.57 -37.59 23.98
C ALA A 170 -16.21 -37.37 25.38
N MET A 171 -15.69 -36.42 26.19
CA MET A 171 -16.17 -36.00 27.50
C MET A 171 -16.58 -34.51 27.60
N HIS A 172 -16.47 -33.70 26.52
CA HIS A 172 -16.83 -32.28 26.48
C HIS A 172 -17.72 -31.96 25.28
N ASN A 173 -19.02 -31.78 25.55
CA ASN A 173 -19.99 -31.22 24.62
C ASN A 173 -20.08 -29.70 24.84
N ASP A 174 -19.03 -28.96 24.48
CA ASP A 174 -19.13 -27.50 24.51
C ASP A 174 -20.07 -27.05 23.37
N PRO A 175 -21.06 -26.18 23.65
CA PRO A 175 -21.95 -25.67 22.61
C PRO A 175 -21.17 -24.81 21.62
N TYR A 176 -21.60 -24.81 20.36
CA TYR A 176 -21.04 -23.94 19.31
C TYR A 176 -20.99 -22.48 19.80
N GLN A 177 -19.80 -21.90 19.75
CA GLN A 177 -19.57 -20.48 19.99
C GLN A 177 -19.33 -19.81 18.64
N PRO A 178 -20.16 -18.83 18.24
CA PRO A 178 -19.94 -18.08 17.01
C PRO A 178 -18.63 -17.28 17.09
N PRO A 179 -18.03 -16.90 15.95
CA PRO A 179 -16.87 -16.04 15.95
C PRO A 179 -17.26 -14.64 16.45
N GLU A 180 -16.38 -14.03 17.25
CA GLU A 180 -16.62 -12.73 17.86
C GLU A 180 -15.54 -11.73 17.46
N GLU A 181 -15.94 -10.58 16.95
CA GLU A 181 -15.05 -9.46 16.66
C GLU A 181 -14.71 -8.70 17.94
N PHE A 182 -13.44 -8.36 18.13
CA PHE A 182 -13.02 -7.61 19.32
C PHE A 182 -13.61 -6.21 19.32
N GLY A 183 -14.25 -5.85 20.45
CA GLY A 183 -14.71 -4.48 20.68
C GLY A 183 -16.00 -4.08 19.95
N SER A 184 -16.68 -5.02 19.26
CA SER A 184 -18.00 -4.74 18.68
C SER A 184 -19.14 -5.11 19.64
N PRO A 185 -20.00 -4.15 20.06
CA PRO A 185 -21.03 -4.42 21.05
C PRO A 185 -22.36 -4.97 20.50
N THR A 186 -22.55 -5.07 19.18
CA THR A 186 -23.89 -5.38 18.59
C THR A 186 -23.92 -6.47 17.52
N HIS A 187 -22.86 -6.65 16.74
CA HIS A 187 -22.74 -7.68 15.70
C HIS A 187 -21.26 -7.95 15.44
N SER A 188 -20.91 -9.13 14.94
CA SER A 188 -19.50 -9.50 14.67
C SER A 188 -19.26 -9.71 13.18
N ILE A 189 -18.23 -9.06 12.65
CA ILE A 189 -17.63 -9.40 11.36
C ILE A 189 -16.24 -9.95 11.65
N PHE A 190 -16.06 -11.25 11.48
CA PHE A 190 -14.79 -11.91 11.75
C PHE A 190 -13.93 -12.02 10.49
N LEU A 191 -12.67 -11.60 10.59
CA LEU A 191 -11.65 -11.71 9.55
C LEU A 191 -10.42 -12.44 10.11
N ASP A 192 -9.86 -13.33 9.29
CA ASP A 192 -8.53 -13.88 9.49
C ASP A 192 -7.77 -13.79 8.17
N VAL A 193 -6.68 -13.03 8.18
CA VAL A 193 -5.99 -12.57 6.98
C VAL A 193 -4.59 -13.14 6.97
N GLU A 194 -4.25 -13.90 5.93
CA GLU A 194 -2.88 -14.30 5.65
C GLU A 194 -2.09 -13.06 5.23
N LEU A 195 -1.04 -12.74 5.97
CA LEU A 195 -0.09 -11.66 5.69
C LEU A 195 1.05 -12.16 4.81
N TRP A 196 1.53 -13.37 5.12
CA TRP A 196 2.62 -14.03 4.45
C TRP A 196 2.62 -15.54 4.75
N ARG A 197 3.36 -16.28 3.93
CA ARG A 197 3.64 -17.70 4.14
C ARG A 197 5.05 -18.04 3.73
N GLU A 198 5.59 -19.12 4.28
CA GLU A 198 6.84 -19.69 3.78
C GLU A 198 6.56 -20.44 2.47
N ALA A 199 7.39 -20.21 1.46
CA ALA A 199 7.33 -20.86 0.16
C ALA A 199 8.74 -21.27 -0.28
N PRO A 200 8.90 -22.41 -0.97
CA PRO A 200 10.20 -22.82 -1.50
C PRO A 200 10.77 -21.74 -2.41
N ARG A 201 12.04 -21.35 -2.18
CA ARG A 201 12.73 -20.41 -3.06
C ARG A 201 12.96 -21.10 -4.41
N LYS A 202 12.46 -20.51 -5.51
CA LYS A 202 12.69 -21.01 -6.88
C LYS A 202 14.13 -20.70 -7.32
N GLN A 203 15.14 -21.30 -6.69
CA GLN A 203 16.53 -21.27 -7.13
C GLN A 203 17.02 -22.71 -7.29
N GLN A 204 17.64 -23.05 -8.42
CA GLN A 204 18.09 -24.41 -8.71
C GLN A 204 19.02 -24.92 -7.58
N GLY A 205 18.60 -25.98 -6.88
CA GLY A 205 19.41 -26.70 -5.90
C GLY A 205 19.35 -26.20 -4.45
N SER A 206 18.56 -25.16 -4.15
CA SER A 206 18.37 -24.67 -2.78
C SER A 206 17.01 -25.11 -2.22
N ASN A 207 17.02 -25.71 -1.03
CA ASN A 207 15.82 -25.98 -0.23
C ASN A 207 15.48 -24.82 0.71
N GLU A 208 16.04 -23.63 0.50
CA GLU A 208 15.72 -22.46 1.33
C GLU A 208 14.25 -22.07 1.19
N LEU A 209 13.63 -21.79 2.32
CA LEU A 209 12.30 -21.18 2.39
C LEU A 209 12.45 -19.66 2.24
N SER A 210 11.61 -19.09 1.39
CA SER A 210 11.44 -17.65 1.21
C SER A 210 10.06 -17.22 1.70
N ILE A 211 9.91 -15.97 2.11
CA ILE A 211 8.61 -15.41 2.49
C ILE A 211 7.89 -14.97 1.22
N ALA A 212 6.69 -15.51 1.00
CA ALA A 212 5.73 -15.00 0.03
C ALA A 212 4.75 -14.09 0.75
N TRP A 213 4.71 -12.81 0.36
CA TRP A 213 3.82 -11.81 0.91
C TRP A 213 2.44 -11.88 0.25
N SER A 214 1.39 -11.58 1.01
CA SER A 214 0.02 -11.51 0.50
C SER A 214 -0.28 -10.16 -0.16
N LEU A 215 -1.21 -10.15 -1.10
CA LEU A 215 -1.74 -8.93 -1.74
C LEU A 215 -2.25 -7.90 -0.73
N PRO A 216 -3.11 -8.23 0.28
CA PRO A 216 -3.56 -7.24 1.25
C PRO A 216 -2.40 -6.68 2.10
N PHE A 217 -1.36 -7.45 2.39
CA PHE A 217 -0.20 -6.94 3.10
C PHE A 217 0.61 -5.94 2.26
N LEU A 218 0.91 -6.27 1.00
CA LEU A 218 1.60 -5.36 0.08
C LEU A 218 0.77 -4.10 -0.22
N THR A 219 -0.55 -4.26 -0.37
CA THR A 219 -1.49 -3.13 -0.54
C THR A 219 -1.51 -2.23 0.70
N SER A 220 -1.39 -2.79 1.91
CA SER A 220 -1.26 -2.00 3.14
C SER A 220 0.01 -1.15 3.14
N ILE A 221 1.13 -1.72 2.70
CA ILE A 221 2.40 -0.99 2.55
C ILE A 221 2.27 0.11 1.50
N TRP A 222 1.61 -0.18 0.37
CA TRP A 222 1.32 0.81 -0.66
C TRP A 222 0.56 2.03 -0.11
N GLN A 223 -0.46 1.80 0.72
CA GLN A 223 -1.18 2.89 1.39
C GLN A 223 -0.27 3.69 2.33
N LEU A 224 0.60 3.02 3.10
CA LEU A 224 1.56 3.70 3.98
C LEU A 224 2.60 4.52 3.21
N LEU A 225 3.03 4.06 2.03
CA LEU A 225 3.89 4.81 1.11
C LEU A 225 3.18 6.06 0.60
N ARG A 226 1.94 5.93 0.11
CA ARG A 226 1.11 7.04 -0.36
C ARG A 226 0.75 8.04 0.72
N LEU A 227 0.70 7.62 1.99
CA LEU A 227 0.52 8.52 3.13
C LEU A 227 1.84 9.11 3.66
N GLY A 228 2.99 8.72 3.11
CA GLY A 228 4.29 9.22 3.53
C GLY A 228 4.70 8.81 4.96
N LEU A 229 4.15 7.70 5.47
CA LEU A 229 4.26 7.27 6.87
C LEU A 229 5.48 6.38 7.16
N LEU A 230 6.18 5.91 6.12
CA LEU A 230 7.30 4.99 6.28
C LEU A 230 8.64 5.71 6.25
N ARG A 231 9.51 5.34 7.20
CA ARG A 231 10.92 5.71 7.26
C ARG A 231 11.81 4.49 7.47
N PHE A 232 13.01 4.57 6.93
CA PHE A 232 14.10 3.63 7.18
C PHE A 232 15.34 4.44 7.58
N HIS A 233 15.84 4.21 8.79
CA HIS A 233 16.89 5.03 9.41
C HIS A 233 16.63 6.55 9.31
N GLY A 234 15.39 6.97 9.57
CA GLY A 234 14.98 8.38 9.53
C GLY A 234 14.79 8.99 8.12
N ARG A 235 15.10 8.25 7.05
CA ARG A 235 14.94 8.70 5.65
C ARG A 235 13.65 8.16 5.01
N PRO A 236 13.10 8.82 3.98
CA PRO A 236 11.98 8.28 3.21
C PRO A 236 12.37 6.91 2.64
N VAL A 237 11.45 5.94 2.69
CA VAL A 237 11.70 4.60 2.13
C VAL A 237 11.66 4.58 0.60
N VAL A 238 10.91 5.50 0.00
CA VAL A 238 10.73 5.60 -1.45
C VAL A 238 10.80 7.05 -1.85
N GLU A 239 11.65 7.33 -2.84
CA GLU A 239 11.68 8.60 -3.55
C GLU A 239 11.30 8.34 -5.01
N PRO A 240 10.17 8.89 -5.49
CA PRO A 240 9.75 8.69 -6.88
C PRO A 240 10.81 9.16 -7.87
N GLN A 241 11.26 8.26 -8.75
CA GLN A 241 12.30 8.57 -9.74
C GLN A 241 11.67 9.04 -11.03
N LEU A 242 12.10 10.19 -11.54
CA LEU A 242 11.60 10.72 -12.81
C LEU A 242 11.96 9.77 -13.96
N TRP A 243 10.95 9.30 -14.68
CA TRP A 243 11.18 8.51 -15.87
C TRP A 243 11.41 9.43 -17.07
N ASP A 244 12.55 9.23 -17.74
CA ASP A 244 12.83 9.88 -19.00
C ASP A 244 12.09 9.15 -20.12
N ARG A 245 11.09 9.82 -20.72
CA ARG A 245 10.27 9.25 -21.80
C ARG A 245 11.08 8.95 -23.07
N GLN A 246 12.29 9.48 -23.21
CA GLN A 246 13.18 9.17 -24.33
C GLN A 246 13.93 7.85 -24.12
N GLN A 247 14.00 7.35 -22.89
CA GLN A 247 14.67 6.10 -22.60
C GLN A 247 13.75 4.91 -22.88
N PRO A 248 14.27 3.83 -23.49
CA PRO A 248 13.51 2.60 -23.66
C PRO A 248 13.18 2.00 -22.31
N TRP A 249 12.01 1.35 -22.20
CA TRP A 249 11.69 0.54 -21.04
C TRP A 249 12.74 -0.57 -20.85
N PRO A 250 13.13 -0.88 -19.60
CA PRO A 250 14.05 -1.99 -19.35
C PRO A 250 13.37 -3.31 -19.69
N ALA A 251 14.14 -4.37 -19.90
CA ALA A 251 13.60 -5.69 -20.23
C ALA A 251 13.10 -6.49 -19.01
N SER A 252 13.28 -5.96 -17.79
CA SER A 252 12.90 -6.62 -16.54
C SER A 252 12.18 -5.65 -15.62
N TRP A 253 11.12 -6.12 -14.98
CA TRP A 253 10.43 -5.37 -13.94
C TRP A 253 11.38 -4.94 -12.84
N SER A 254 12.29 -5.82 -12.39
CA SER A 254 13.24 -5.53 -11.29
C SER A 254 14.18 -4.35 -11.56
N ALA A 255 14.39 -3.97 -12.82
CA ALA A 255 15.22 -2.82 -13.18
C ALA A 255 14.49 -1.48 -13.06
N LEU A 256 13.16 -1.49 -12.88
CA LEU A 256 12.36 -0.30 -12.63
C LEU A 256 12.42 0.08 -11.15
N PRO A 257 12.38 1.38 -10.82
CA PRO A 257 12.29 1.83 -9.43
C PRO A 257 10.94 1.41 -8.82
N ALA A 258 10.86 1.38 -7.49
CA ALA A 258 9.61 1.05 -6.78
C ALA A 258 8.46 2.00 -7.14
N VAL A 259 8.77 3.29 -7.33
CA VAL A 259 7.82 4.30 -7.83
C VAL A 259 8.49 5.15 -8.90
N LEU A 260 7.92 5.15 -10.10
CA LEU A 260 8.27 6.06 -11.18
C LEU A 260 7.42 7.32 -11.09
N LYS A 261 8.02 8.47 -11.38
CA LYS A 261 7.33 9.73 -11.66
C LYS A 261 7.26 9.90 -13.18
N LEU A 262 6.06 9.78 -13.74
CA LEU A 262 5.79 9.83 -15.19
C LEU A 262 5.48 11.24 -15.69
N ASN A 263 5.03 12.12 -14.79
CA ASN A 263 4.77 13.52 -15.07
C ASN A 263 5.74 14.41 -14.28
N PRO A 264 6.67 15.14 -14.94
CA PRO A 264 7.61 16.04 -14.25
C PRO A 264 6.92 17.10 -13.38
N ARG A 265 5.71 17.53 -13.77
CA ARG A 265 4.91 18.57 -13.09
C ARG A 265 3.99 18.02 -12.00
N ALA A 266 4.01 16.71 -11.76
CA ALA A 266 3.19 16.09 -10.74
C ALA A 266 3.38 16.76 -9.37
N LYS A 267 2.25 16.94 -8.67
CA LYS A 267 2.27 17.23 -7.23
C LYS A 267 2.86 16.03 -6.47
N PRO A 268 3.36 16.20 -5.24
CA PRO A 268 4.01 15.10 -4.53
C PRO A 268 3.23 13.79 -4.50
N PHE A 269 3.96 12.67 -4.56
CA PHE A 269 3.39 11.32 -4.51
C PHE A 269 2.69 11.05 -3.17
N ALA A 270 3.39 11.30 -2.07
CA ALA A 270 2.82 11.16 -0.74
C ALA A 270 1.77 12.27 -0.49
N ALA A 271 0.75 11.98 0.31
CA ALA A 271 -0.36 12.88 0.57
C ALA A 271 -0.91 12.78 1.99
N TYR A 272 -1.65 13.80 2.42
CA TYR A 272 -2.40 13.77 3.68
C TYR A 272 -3.50 12.72 3.67
N ARG A 273 -4.16 12.53 2.52
CA ARG A 273 -5.18 11.49 2.31
C ARG A 273 -4.90 10.70 1.04
N SER A 274 -5.23 9.41 1.07
CA SER A 274 -5.29 8.59 -0.13
C SER A 274 -6.74 8.36 -0.52
N LEU A 275 -6.96 8.25 -1.82
CA LEU A 275 -8.20 7.83 -2.42
C LEU A 275 -7.89 6.74 -3.44
N SER A 276 -8.55 5.59 -3.38
CA SER A 276 -8.39 4.52 -4.37
C SER A 276 -9.68 4.30 -5.14
N VAL A 277 -9.62 4.47 -6.46
CA VAL A 277 -10.72 4.14 -7.38
C VAL A 277 -10.47 2.72 -7.88
N LEU A 278 -11.21 1.76 -7.34
CA LEU A 278 -10.93 0.33 -7.53
C LEU A 278 -12.17 -0.42 -7.99
N PRO A 279 -12.01 -1.49 -8.79
CA PRO A 279 -13.12 -2.39 -9.07
C PRO A 279 -13.67 -3.06 -7.80
N VAL A 280 -14.98 -3.32 -7.74
CA VAL A 280 -15.66 -3.95 -6.57
C VAL A 280 -14.99 -5.25 -6.09
N ARG A 281 -14.31 -5.99 -6.96
CA ARG A 281 -13.54 -7.21 -6.58
C ARG A 281 -12.47 -6.95 -5.51
N TYR A 282 -12.02 -5.71 -5.32
CA TYR A 282 -11.04 -5.34 -4.29
C TYR A 282 -11.67 -5.14 -2.91
N LEU A 283 -13.00 -5.21 -2.75
CA LEU A 283 -13.67 -4.94 -1.47
C LEU A 283 -13.11 -5.80 -0.32
N GLU A 284 -12.90 -7.10 -0.54
CA GLU A 284 -12.36 -8.01 0.47
C GLU A 284 -10.90 -7.68 0.81
N VAL A 285 -10.11 -7.35 -0.21
CA VAL A 285 -8.70 -6.93 -0.06
C VAL A 285 -8.63 -5.64 0.76
N GLU A 286 -9.45 -4.63 0.46
CA GLU A 286 -9.43 -3.36 1.18
C GLU A 286 -9.96 -3.48 2.61
N ASN A 287 -10.90 -4.41 2.86
CA ASN A 287 -11.31 -4.72 4.23
C ASN A 287 -10.15 -5.32 5.03
N ALA A 288 -9.39 -6.24 4.43
CA ALA A 288 -8.17 -6.79 5.03
C ALA A 288 -7.08 -5.72 5.23
N VAL A 289 -6.91 -4.78 4.30
CA VAL A 289 -5.96 -3.66 4.42
C VAL A 289 -6.27 -2.81 5.64
N ARG A 290 -7.54 -2.50 5.91
CA ARG A 290 -7.94 -1.73 7.10
C ARG A 290 -7.56 -2.46 8.39
N LEU A 291 -7.85 -3.75 8.47
CA LEU A 291 -7.45 -4.59 9.61
C LEU A 291 -5.93 -4.59 9.83
N ILE A 292 -5.17 -4.78 8.75
CA ILE A 292 -3.69 -4.80 8.81
C ILE A 292 -3.16 -3.46 9.33
N LEU A 293 -3.66 -2.34 8.80
CA LEU A 293 -3.20 -1.00 9.16
C LEU A 293 -3.54 -0.62 10.60
N GLU A 294 -4.62 -1.15 11.18
CA GLU A 294 -4.91 -0.99 12.61
C GLU A 294 -3.88 -1.66 13.51
N HIS A 295 -3.20 -2.68 13.01
CA HIS A 295 -2.21 -3.45 13.76
C HIS A 295 -0.77 -3.03 13.45
N ILE A 296 -0.53 -2.08 12.54
CA ILE A 296 0.81 -1.56 12.27
C ILE A 296 1.11 -0.39 13.19
N ARG A 297 2.14 -0.53 14.03
CA ARG A 297 2.66 0.58 14.82
C ARG A 297 3.44 1.55 13.95
N LEU A 298 2.90 2.75 13.80
CA LEU A 298 3.56 3.86 13.11
C LEU A 298 4.57 4.54 14.03
N ASP A 299 5.55 5.23 13.44
CA ASP A 299 6.48 6.08 14.16
C ASP A 299 5.77 7.37 14.59
N ASP A 300 5.64 7.58 15.89
CA ASP A 300 4.92 8.72 16.47
C ASP A 300 5.53 10.06 16.02
N GLU A 301 6.85 10.15 15.85
CA GLU A 301 7.50 11.37 15.41
C GLU A 301 7.19 11.68 13.94
N VAL A 302 7.09 10.65 13.09
CA VAL A 302 6.59 10.79 11.71
C VAL A 302 5.15 11.29 11.73
N VAL A 303 4.26 10.65 12.51
CA VAL A 303 2.84 11.03 12.58
C VAL A 303 2.68 12.47 13.05
N GLU A 304 3.37 12.88 14.12
CA GLU A 304 3.31 14.25 14.64
C GLU A 304 3.95 15.28 13.70
N GLN A 305 4.96 14.89 12.92
CA GLN A 305 5.49 15.75 11.85
C GLN A 305 4.41 16.01 10.79
N LEU A 306 3.68 14.98 10.33
CA LEU A 306 2.62 15.14 9.35
C LEU A 306 1.44 15.96 9.89
N VAL A 307 1.00 15.71 11.13
CA VAL A 307 -0.10 16.45 11.77
C VAL A 307 0.24 17.93 11.90
N ARG A 308 1.46 18.26 12.34
CA ARG A 308 1.90 19.67 12.44
C ARG A 308 1.92 20.36 11.08
N ARG A 309 2.39 19.68 10.02
CA ARG A 309 2.41 20.24 8.66
C ARG A 309 1.00 20.43 8.10
N ALA A 310 0.12 19.46 8.31
CA ALA A 310 -1.29 19.60 7.93
C ALA A 310 -1.95 20.80 8.62
N ALA A 311 -1.73 20.98 9.93
CA ALA A 311 -2.25 22.14 10.66
C ALA A 311 -1.72 23.49 10.13
N GLN A 312 -0.45 23.56 9.70
CA GLN A 312 0.11 24.75 9.05
C GLN A 312 -0.60 25.08 7.71
N GLU A 313 -1.16 24.07 7.05
CA GLU A 313 -1.96 24.19 5.85
C GLU A 313 -3.46 24.22 6.12
N GLN A 314 -3.88 24.39 7.39
CA GLN A 314 -5.28 24.39 7.82
C GLN A 314 -6.05 23.09 7.50
N VAL A 315 -5.33 21.98 7.36
CA VAL A 315 -5.89 20.64 7.15
C VAL A 315 -5.98 19.91 8.48
N SER A 316 -7.19 19.48 8.86
CA SER A 316 -7.37 18.54 9.97
C SER A 316 -6.95 17.14 9.51
N LEU A 317 -5.89 16.62 10.12
CA LEU A 317 -5.33 15.31 9.79
C LEU A 317 -5.51 14.33 10.95
N PRO A 318 -6.33 13.28 10.80
CA PRO A 318 -6.46 12.24 11.81
C PRO A 318 -5.13 11.53 12.06
N ARG A 319 -4.83 11.09 13.29
CA ARG A 319 -3.58 10.37 13.59
C ARG A 319 -3.56 8.96 13.02
N ARG A 320 -4.71 8.28 13.05
CA ARG A 320 -4.87 6.92 12.55
C ARG A 320 -4.80 6.93 11.02
N SER A 321 -3.96 6.07 10.44
CA SER A 321 -3.78 5.97 8.99
C SER A 321 -5.06 5.57 8.27
N ILE A 322 -5.84 4.66 8.84
CA ILE A 322 -7.10 4.19 8.25
C ILE A 322 -8.14 5.31 8.05
N GLU A 323 -8.10 6.36 8.89
CA GLU A 323 -9.01 7.52 8.80
C GLU A 323 -8.57 8.50 7.69
N ARG A 324 -7.43 8.22 7.05
CA ARG A 324 -6.90 8.98 5.90
C ARG A 324 -7.14 8.26 4.57
N LEU A 325 -7.69 7.05 4.60
CA LEU A 325 -7.98 6.25 3.41
C LEU A 325 -9.41 6.48 2.94
N ASN A 326 -9.58 6.62 1.63
CA ASN A 326 -10.88 6.71 0.99
C ASN A 326 -10.93 5.73 -0.17
N TYR A 327 -12.11 5.16 -0.41
CA TYR A 327 -12.33 4.19 -1.47
C TYR A 327 -13.54 4.59 -2.30
N HIS A 328 -13.40 4.47 -3.61
CA HIS A 328 -14.52 4.54 -4.53
C HIS A 328 -14.53 3.26 -5.36
N LEU A 329 -15.55 2.43 -5.14
CA LEU A 329 -15.67 1.16 -5.83
C LEU A 329 -16.48 1.32 -7.12
N VAL A 330 -15.90 0.88 -8.24
CA VAL A 330 -16.54 0.90 -9.56
C VAL A 330 -16.92 -0.51 -10.00
N ASP A 331 -17.97 -0.64 -10.82
CA ASP A 331 -18.32 -1.94 -11.38
C ASP A 331 -17.18 -2.47 -12.27
N GLY A 332 -16.75 -3.70 -11.96
CA GLY A 332 -15.59 -4.36 -12.54
C GLY A 332 -15.89 -5.19 -13.78
N ARG A 333 -17.13 -5.15 -14.30
CA ARG A 333 -17.53 -5.80 -15.54
C ARG A 333 -17.17 -5.00 -16.78
#